data_AF-A0A2M6W9I9-F1
#
_entry.id   AF-A0A2M6W9I9-F1
#
_cell.length_a   1.000
_cell.length_b   1.000
_cell.length_c   1.000
_cell.angle_alpha   90.00
_cell.angle_beta   90.00
_cell.angle_gamma   90.00
#
_symmetry.space_group_name_H-M   'P 1'
#
loop_
_entity.id
_entity.type
_entity.pdbx_description
1 polymer ?
#
loop_
_entity_poly.entity_id
_entity_poly.type
_entity_poly.pdbx_seq_one_letter_code
_entity_poly.pdbx_strand_id
1 'polypeptide(L)'
;MSSLNKIGFFSEDFFSYYEDADLGWRIWLLGYECMLSSGSVVYHKYDFSRSTKSYFYMERNRYIMIFQNYKIRTLFFLSPALFLMEIFTLARSFMNRYWIVRLKMYNYFLDLENWKKILYNKKVIFAQRVASDKEIFAKMSGKISYQESAGVLILYIVNPFLSLYYRLVLKILIW
;
A
#
# COMPACT_ATOMS: atom_id res chain seq x y z
N MET A 1 -2.10 -28.80 -3.10
CA MET A 1 -1.27 -27.64 -3.51
C MET A 1 -1.18 -26.69 -2.33
N SER A 2 0.00 -26.16 -2.01
CA SER A 2 0.15 -25.16 -0.94
C SER A 2 -0.59 -23.87 -1.30
N SER A 3 -1.03 -23.09 -0.29
CA SER A 3 -1.66 -21.79 -0.51
C SER A 3 -0.77 -20.87 -1.36
N LEU A 4 0.56 -20.93 -1.15
CA LEU A 4 1.53 -20.12 -1.88
C LEU A 4 1.58 -20.44 -3.39
N ASN A 5 1.43 -21.71 -3.78
CA ASN A 5 1.36 -22.08 -5.20
C ASN A 5 0.11 -21.52 -5.89
N LYS A 6 -0.97 -21.30 -5.13
CA LYS A 6 -2.19 -20.66 -5.63
C LYS A 6 -2.05 -19.13 -5.68
N ILE A 7 -1.48 -18.53 -4.64
CA ILE A 7 -1.30 -17.07 -4.51
C ILE A 7 -0.26 -16.52 -5.51
N GLY A 8 0.78 -17.29 -5.79
CA GLY A 8 1.98 -16.84 -6.49
C GLY A 8 3.00 -16.17 -5.55
N PHE A 9 4.25 -16.12 -5.98
CA PHE A 9 5.37 -15.56 -5.21
C PHE A 9 5.42 -14.03 -5.29
N PHE A 10 6.56 -13.42 -4.94
CA PHE A 10 6.77 -11.98 -5.13
C PHE A 10 6.76 -11.59 -6.60
N SER A 11 6.20 -10.42 -6.89
CA SER A 11 6.25 -9.85 -8.23
C SER A 11 7.65 -9.29 -8.50
N GLU A 12 8.28 -9.75 -9.59
CA GLU A 12 9.58 -9.26 -10.03
C GLU A 12 9.57 -7.77 -10.39
N ASP A 13 8.38 -7.20 -10.70
CA ASP A 13 8.22 -5.79 -11.01
C ASP A 13 8.63 -4.87 -9.85
N PHE A 14 8.49 -5.34 -8.60
CA PHE A 14 8.75 -4.54 -7.40
C PHE A 14 10.25 -4.37 -7.14
N PHE A 15 11.08 -5.36 -7.48
CA PHE A 15 12.52 -5.47 -7.13
C PHE A 15 12.80 -5.46 -5.62
N SER A 16 12.40 -4.42 -4.88
CA SER A 16 12.52 -4.28 -3.42
C SER A 16 11.48 -3.28 -2.88
N TYR A 17 11.09 -3.42 -1.63
CA TYR A 17 10.01 -2.68 -0.95
C TYR A 17 8.60 -2.95 -1.51
N TYR A 18 7.62 -3.17 -0.62
CA TYR A 18 6.21 -3.47 -0.92
C TYR A 18 5.93 -4.83 -1.58
N GLU A 19 6.92 -5.64 -1.93
CA GLU A 19 6.70 -7.02 -2.42
C GLU A 19 6.01 -7.90 -1.36
N ASP A 20 6.35 -7.68 -0.09
CA ASP A 20 5.78 -8.34 1.07
C ASP A 20 4.35 -7.85 1.33
N ALA A 21 4.13 -6.54 1.26
CA ALA A 21 2.81 -5.93 1.40
C ALA A 21 1.86 -6.36 0.27
N ASP A 22 2.35 -6.44 -0.97
CA ASP A 22 1.58 -6.95 -2.10
C ASP A 22 1.22 -8.43 -1.91
N LEU A 23 2.17 -9.27 -1.48
CA LEU A 23 1.89 -10.68 -1.18
C LEU A 23 0.85 -10.80 -0.08
N GLY A 24 0.99 -10.05 1.02
CA GLY A 24 0.01 -9.98 2.11
C GLY A 24 -1.37 -9.57 1.61
N TRP A 25 -1.42 -8.60 0.70
CA TRP A 25 -2.68 -8.17 0.08
C TRP A 25 -3.33 -9.28 -0.76
N ARG A 26 -2.54 -9.97 -1.59
CA ARG A 26 -3.03 -11.10 -2.40
C ARG A 26 -3.48 -12.28 -1.55
N ILE A 27 -2.82 -12.55 -0.42
CA ILE A 27 -3.26 -13.54 0.58
C ILE A 27 -4.69 -13.19 1.04
N TRP A 28 -4.93 -11.93 1.44
CA TRP A 28 -6.26 -11.49 1.87
C TRP A 28 -7.29 -11.53 0.74
N LEU A 29 -6.94 -11.13 -0.47
CA LEU A 29 -7.85 -11.17 -1.63
C LEU A 29 -8.33 -12.59 -1.96
N LEU A 30 -7.49 -13.59 -1.71
CA LEU A 30 -7.79 -15.01 -1.89
C LEU A 30 -8.57 -15.64 -0.73
N GLY A 31 -8.91 -14.85 0.30
CA GLY A 31 -9.66 -15.32 1.47
C GLY A 31 -8.80 -16.03 2.53
N TYR A 32 -7.48 -15.99 2.41
CA TYR A 32 -6.56 -16.51 3.42
C TYR A 32 -6.28 -15.45 4.50
N GLU A 33 -5.75 -15.92 5.63
CA GLU A 33 -5.40 -15.06 6.76
C GLU A 33 -3.89 -14.94 6.95
N CYS A 34 -3.44 -13.74 7.32
CA CYS A 34 -2.06 -13.49 7.77
C CYS A 34 -2.09 -13.35 9.29
N MET A 35 -1.44 -14.26 10.00
CA MET A 35 -1.41 -14.28 11.47
C MET A 35 0.01 -14.06 12.00
N LEU A 36 0.12 -13.36 13.12
CA LEU A 36 1.36 -13.21 13.87
C LEU A 36 1.49 -14.38 14.86
N SER A 37 2.52 -15.20 14.71
CA SER A 37 2.88 -16.23 15.70
C SER A 37 3.69 -15.57 16.83
N SER A 38 3.00 -15.09 17.87
CA SER A 38 3.61 -14.35 18.98
C SER A 38 4.66 -15.14 19.76
N GLY A 39 4.59 -16.48 19.74
CA GLY A 39 5.59 -17.35 20.35
C GLY A 39 6.85 -17.58 19.52
N SER A 40 6.86 -17.19 18.24
CA SER A 40 8.00 -17.35 17.33
C SER A 40 8.80 -16.05 17.22
N VAL A 41 9.81 -15.89 18.07
CA VAL A 41 10.63 -14.68 18.13
C VAL A 41 11.90 -14.82 17.27
N VAL A 42 12.13 -13.86 16.38
CA VAL A 42 13.34 -13.77 15.54
C VAL A 42 13.97 -12.38 15.73
N TYR A 43 15.29 -12.34 15.94
CA TYR A 43 16.03 -11.08 16.11
C TYR A 43 16.56 -10.60 14.76
N HIS A 44 16.23 -9.36 14.40
CA HIS A 44 16.70 -8.71 13.19
C HIS A 44 17.63 -7.55 13.56
N LYS A 45 18.86 -7.56 13.03
CA LYS A 45 19.76 -6.42 13.13
C LYS A 45 19.25 -5.32 12.20
N TYR A 46 18.58 -4.33 12.76
CA TYR A 46 17.99 -3.23 12.00
C TYR A 46 18.98 -2.07 11.87
N ASP A 47 19.38 -1.77 10.64
CA ASP A 47 20.07 -0.54 10.27
C ASP A 47 19.36 0.05 9.05
N PHE A 48 18.77 1.23 9.23
CA PHE A 48 17.89 1.83 8.24
C PHE A 48 18.50 3.10 7.66
N SER A 49 19.10 2.94 6.48
CA SER A 49 19.55 4.04 5.65
C SER A 49 18.67 4.18 4.42
N ARG A 50 18.26 5.41 4.11
CA ARG A 50 17.46 5.72 2.93
C ARG A 50 18.35 6.20 1.79
N SER A 51 18.53 5.35 0.78
CA SER A 51 19.12 5.76 -0.49
C SER A 51 18.07 6.40 -1.41
N THR A 52 18.52 7.18 -2.39
CA THR A 52 17.64 7.69 -3.47
C THR A 52 16.96 6.55 -4.24
N LYS A 53 17.67 5.43 -4.42
CA LYS A 53 17.14 4.22 -5.04
C LYS A 53 16.03 3.60 -4.18
N SER A 54 16.27 3.42 -2.89
CA SER A 54 15.25 2.91 -1.95
C SER A 54 14.00 3.79 -1.96
N TYR A 55 14.17 5.12 -1.91
CA TYR A 55 13.06 6.07 -1.98
C TYR A 55 12.25 5.95 -3.27
N PHE A 56 12.92 5.80 -4.42
CA PHE A 56 12.27 5.59 -5.71
C PHE A 56 11.36 4.36 -5.69
N TYR A 57 11.89 3.20 -5.27
CA TYR A 57 11.14 1.95 -5.23
C TYR A 57 9.99 2.01 -4.23
N MET A 58 10.22 2.56 -3.02
CA MET A 58 9.16 2.72 -2.03
C MET A 58 7.96 3.53 -2.57
N GLU A 59 8.23 4.67 -3.21
CA GLU A 59 7.15 5.52 -3.73
C GLU A 59 6.49 4.93 -4.97
N ARG A 60 7.28 4.42 -5.93
CA ARG A 60 6.73 3.77 -7.14
C ARG A 60 5.87 2.56 -6.77
N ASN A 61 6.40 1.68 -5.92
CA ASN A 61 5.76 0.41 -5.59
C ASN A 61 4.50 0.59 -4.74
N ARG A 62 4.42 1.65 -3.92
CA ARG A 62 3.19 2.06 -3.23
C ARG A 62 2.01 2.20 -4.21
N TYR A 63 2.20 2.91 -5.32
CA TYR A 63 1.13 3.08 -6.32
C TYR A 63 0.89 1.82 -7.14
N ILE A 64 1.93 1.07 -7.50
CA ILE A 64 1.77 -0.21 -8.19
C ILE A 64 0.86 -1.13 -7.38
N MET A 65 1.15 -1.29 -6.07
CA MET A 65 0.33 -2.09 -5.16
C MET A 65 -1.12 -1.57 -5.12
N ILE A 66 -1.32 -0.26 -4.95
CA ILE A 66 -2.67 0.35 -4.92
C ILE A 66 -3.43 0.08 -6.22
N PHE A 67 -2.83 0.37 -7.38
CA PHE A 67 -3.50 0.25 -8.68
C PHE A 67 -3.76 -1.20 -9.09
N GLN A 68 -2.86 -2.13 -8.75
CA GLN A 68 -3.05 -3.55 -9.05
C GLN A 68 -4.15 -4.15 -8.15
N ASN A 69 -4.17 -3.81 -6.86
CA ASN A 69 -4.98 -4.54 -5.89
C ASN A 69 -6.37 -3.95 -5.59
N TYR A 70 -6.59 -2.63 -5.78
CA TYR A 70 -7.82 -1.97 -5.30
C TYR A 70 -8.88 -1.89 -6.40
N LYS A 71 -10.18 -2.07 -6.09
CA LYS A 71 -11.24 -1.76 -7.06
C LYS A 71 -11.28 -0.27 -7.36
N ILE A 72 -11.63 0.11 -8.59
CA ILE A 72 -11.69 1.53 -9.00
C ILE A 72 -12.68 2.33 -8.14
N ARG A 73 -13.80 1.70 -7.76
CA ARG A 73 -14.81 2.30 -6.86
C ARG A 73 -14.22 2.60 -5.49
N THR A 74 -13.41 1.70 -4.96
CA THR A 74 -12.74 1.88 -3.67
C THR A 74 -11.67 2.96 -3.73
N LEU A 75 -10.91 3.03 -4.83
CA LEU A 75 -10.00 4.13 -5.07
C LEU A 75 -10.72 5.48 -5.11
N PHE A 76 -11.89 5.55 -5.76
CA PHE A 76 -12.70 6.78 -5.77
C PHE A 76 -13.04 7.26 -4.36
N PHE A 77 -13.58 6.37 -3.52
CA PHE A 77 -13.94 6.74 -2.14
C PHE A 77 -12.73 7.04 -1.26
N LEU A 78 -11.59 6.40 -1.48
CA LEU A 78 -10.33 6.64 -0.76
C LEU A 78 -9.52 7.84 -1.31
N SER A 79 -9.89 8.35 -2.49
CA SER A 79 -9.10 9.36 -3.20
C SER A 79 -8.87 10.65 -2.40
N PRO A 80 -9.81 11.17 -1.57
CA PRO A 80 -9.52 12.34 -0.75
C PRO A 80 -8.35 12.11 0.22
N ALA A 81 -8.33 10.98 0.93
CA ALA A 81 -7.22 10.66 1.84
C ALA A 81 -5.93 10.37 1.08
N LEU A 82 -5.99 9.65 -0.03
CA LEU A 82 -4.82 9.39 -0.87
C LEU A 82 -4.21 10.68 -1.42
N PHE A 83 -5.04 11.64 -1.82
CA PHE A 83 -4.60 12.95 -2.30
C PHE A 83 -3.96 13.80 -1.21
N LEU A 84 -4.54 13.82 0.00
CA LEU A 84 -3.92 14.50 1.15
C LEU A 84 -2.56 13.88 1.52
N MET A 85 -2.47 12.54 1.53
CA MET A 85 -1.22 11.82 1.73
C MET A 85 -0.20 12.13 0.62
N GLU A 86 -0.67 12.34 -0.61
CA GLU A 86 0.18 12.72 -1.72
C GLU A 86 0.80 14.10 -1.54
N ILE A 87 -0.01 15.10 -1.17
CA ILE A 87 0.50 16.44 -0.87
C ILE A 87 1.54 16.39 0.23
N PHE A 88 1.25 15.66 1.32
CA PHE A 88 2.16 15.54 2.45
C PHE A 88 3.49 14.87 2.07
N THR A 89 3.44 13.75 1.36
CA THR A 89 4.65 13.02 0.94
C THR A 89 5.45 13.80 -0.10
N LEU A 90 4.78 14.54 -0.99
CA LEU A 90 5.41 15.45 -1.93
C LEU A 90 6.14 16.60 -1.21
N ALA A 91 5.48 17.28 -0.28
CA ALA A 91 6.10 18.34 0.52
C ALA A 91 7.35 17.82 1.28
N ARG A 92 7.24 16.65 1.90
CA ARG A 92 8.36 15.98 2.57
C ARG A 92 9.49 15.61 1.60
N SER A 93 9.19 15.28 0.36
CA SER A 93 10.19 14.99 -0.67
C SER A 93 11.03 16.21 -1.04
N PHE A 94 10.44 17.42 -1.04
CA PHE A 94 11.17 18.66 -1.24
C PHE A 94 12.10 18.95 -0.06
N MET A 95 11.60 18.85 1.17
CA MET A 95 12.38 19.06 2.39
C MET A 95 13.60 18.13 2.48
N ASN A 96 13.43 16.86 2.07
CA ASN A 96 14.48 15.85 2.11
C ASN A 96 15.31 15.75 0.82
N ARG A 97 15.16 16.69 -0.13
CA ARG A 97 15.91 16.73 -1.40
C ARG A 97 15.69 15.51 -2.33
N TYR A 98 14.57 14.81 -2.21
CA TYR A 98 14.20 13.68 -3.08
C TYR A 98 13.24 14.05 -4.23
N TRP A 99 12.95 15.33 -4.45
CA TRP A 99 12.00 15.79 -5.48
C TRP A 99 12.37 15.34 -6.90
N ILE A 100 13.66 15.24 -7.26
CA ILE A 100 14.08 14.70 -8.57
C ILE A 100 13.68 13.22 -8.70
N VAL A 101 13.84 12.45 -7.62
CA VAL A 101 13.43 11.05 -7.57
C VAL A 101 11.91 10.93 -7.71
N ARG A 102 11.17 11.88 -7.14
CA ARG A 102 9.72 11.99 -7.27
C ARG A 102 9.29 12.20 -8.72
N LEU A 103 9.96 13.09 -9.46
CA LEU A 103 9.70 13.29 -10.89
C LEU A 103 10.00 12.03 -11.73
N LYS A 104 11.10 11.33 -11.43
CA LYS A 104 11.40 10.03 -12.08
C LYS A 104 10.30 9.00 -11.82
N MET A 105 9.74 8.98 -10.60
CA MET A 105 8.61 8.12 -10.26
C MET A 105 7.37 8.49 -11.05
N TYR A 106 7.02 9.78 -11.20
CA TYR A 106 5.89 10.18 -12.05
C TYR A 106 6.11 9.81 -13.53
N ASN A 107 7.34 9.95 -14.04
CA ASN A 107 7.68 9.56 -15.40
C ASN A 107 7.43 8.06 -15.66
N TYR A 108 7.63 7.19 -14.67
CA TYR A 108 7.29 5.77 -14.77
C TYR A 108 5.79 5.55 -15.10
N PHE A 109 4.90 6.38 -14.55
CA PHE A 109 3.45 6.30 -14.78
C PHE A 109 2.96 7.05 -16.02
N LEU A 110 3.84 7.74 -16.75
CA LEU A 110 3.52 8.29 -18.07
C LEU A 110 3.70 7.25 -19.18
N ASP A 111 4.42 6.18 -18.91
CA ASP A 111 4.69 5.10 -19.86
C ASP A 111 3.54 4.08 -19.88
N LEU A 112 2.95 3.91 -21.06
CA LEU A 112 1.84 2.99 -21.30
C LEU A 112 2.22 1.52 -21.09
N GLU A 113 3.47 1.13 -21.32
CA GLU A 113 3.91 -0.25 -21.10
C GLU A 113 3.87 -0.62 -19.61
N ASN A 114 4.21 0.33 -18.73
CA ASN A 114 4.09 0.12 -17.28
C ASN A 114 2.63 -0.02 -16.86
N TRP A 115 1.71 0.75 -17.46
CA TRP A 115 0.27 0.59 -17.23
C TRP A 115 -0.26 -0.75 -17.75
N LYS A 116 0.20 -1.23 -18.91
CA LYS A 116 -0.18 -2.56 -19.41
C LYS A 116 0.18 -3.66 -18.41
N LYS A 117 1.39 -3.60 -17.82
CA LYS A 117 1.81 -4.55 -16.76
C LYS A 117 0.92 -4.46 -15.53
N ILE A 118 0.66 -3.24 -15.03
CA ILE A 118 -0.21 -3.01 -13.87
C ILE A 118 -1.61 -3.58 -14.12
N LEU A 119 -2.21 -3.30 -15.29
CA LEU A 119 -3.56 -3.76 -15.62
C LEU A 119 -3.61 -5.26 -15.88
N TYR A 120 -2.56 -5.85 -16.45
CA TYR A 120 -2.42 -7.29 -16.60
C TYR A 120 -2.39 -7.97 -15.22
N ASN A 121 -1.52 -7.52 -14.32
CA ASN A 121 -1.41 -8.05 -12.96
C ASN A 121 -2.73 -7.89 -12.19
N LYS A 122 -3.38 -6.72 -12.31
CA LYS A 122 -4.73 -6.50 -11.77
C LYS A 122 -5.72 -7.56 -12.24
N LYS A 123 -5.75 -7.84 -13.55
CA LYS A 123 -6.65 -8.85 -14.14
C LYS A 123 -6.38 -10.23 -13.56
N VAL A 124 -5.11 -10.63 -13.44
CA VAL A 124 -4.71 -11.93 -12.85
C VAL A 124 -5.15 -12.03 -11.40
N ILE A 125 -4.87 -11.00 -10.59
CA ILE A 125 -5.25 -10.94 -9.18
C ILE A 125 -6.77 -11.01 -9.02
N PHE A 126 -7.52 -10.24 -9.81
CA PHE A 126 -8.97 -10.17 -9.71
C PHE A 126 -9.67 -11.43 -10.20
N ALA A 127 -9.06 -12.18 -11.12
CA ALA A 127 -9.60 -13.46 -11.59
C ALA A 127 -9.64 -14.52 -10.48
N GLN A 128 -8.77 -14.41 -9.48
CA GLN A 128 -8.71 -15.35 -8.36
C GLN A 128 -9.32 -14.80 -7.06
N ARG A 129 -9.70 -13.52 -7.06
CA ARG A 129 -10.19 -12.82 -5.89
C ARG A 129 -11.50 -13.42 -5.38
N VAL A 130 -11.57 -13.68 -4.08
CA VAL A 130 -12.76 -14.20 -3.38
C VAL A 130 -13.29 -13.18 -2.36
N ALA A 131 -12.40 -12.43 -1.69
CA ALA A 131 -12.79 -11.50 -0.63
C ALA A 131 -13.37 -10.18 -1.18
N SER A 132 -14.36 -9.64 -0.49
CA SER A 132 -14.92 -8.29 -0.70
C SER A 132 -13.93 -7.21 -0.24
N ASP A 133 -14.05 -5.99 -0.77
CA ASP A 133 -13.28 -4.86 -0.24
C ASP A 133 -13.69 -4.57 1.20
N LYS A 134 -14.98 -4.71 1.54
CA LYS A 134 -15.43 -4.57 2.94
C LYS A 134 -14.62 -5.43 3.90
N GLU A 135 -14.47 -6.72 3.61
CA GLU A 135 -13.74 -7.67 4.46
C GLU A 135 -12.26 -7.32 4.57
N ILE A 136 -11.64 -6.90 3.45
CA ILE A 136 -10.22 -6.57 3.41
C ILE A 136 -9.93 -5.29 4.18
N PHE A 137 -10.66 -4.21 3.89
CA PHE A 137 -10.45 -2.92 4.53
C PHE A 137 -10.89 -2.94 6.00
N ALA A 138 -11.82 -3.81 6.41
CA ALA A 138 -12.13 -4.00 7.83
C ALA A 138 -10.93 -4.50 8.67
N LYS A 139 -9.92 -5.15 8.04
CA LYS A 139 -8.70 -5.60 8.72
C LYS A 139 -7.67 -4.47 8.95
N MET A 140 -7.91 -3.27 8.43
CA MET A 140 -6.97 -2.15 8.50
C MET A 140 -7.41 -1.07 9.49
N SER A 141 -6.47 -0.20 9.81
CA SER A 141 -6.68 0.93 10.71
C SER A 141 -6.77 2.24 9.95
N GLY A 142 -7.77 3.07 10.30
CA GLY A 142 -7.85 4.47 9.91
C GLY A 142 -6.96 5.40 10.74
N LYS A 143 -6.00 4.86 11.50
CA LYS A 143 -5.08 5.61 12.36
C LYS A 143 -3.64 5.33 11.96
N ILE A 144 -2.86 6.40 11.82
CA ILE A 144 -1.41 6.32 11.67
C ILE A 144 -0.82 6.10 13.07
N SER A 145 -0.33 4.89 13.30
CA SER A 145 0.19 4.43 14.59
C SER A 145 1.64 3.99 14.41
N TYR A 146 2.49 4.16 15.42
CA TYR A 146 3.88 3.64 15.43
C TYR A 146 4.85 4.24 14.42
N GLN A 147 4.66 5.50 14.05
CA GLN A 147 5.71 6.25 13.36
C GLN A 147 6.59 6.90 14.44
N GLU A 148 7.91 6.68 14.42
CA GLU A 148 8.87 7.29 15.37
C GLU A 148 8.73 8.82 15.43
N SER A 149 8.18 9.45 14.39
CA SER A 149 7.91 10.87 14.28
C SER A 149 6.42 11.26 14.38
N ALA A 150 5.56 10.42 14.97
CA ALA A 150 4.14 10.75 15.14
C ALA A 150 3.98 11.86 16.19
N GLY A 151 4.13 13.11 15.74
CA GLY A 151 3.95 14.28 16.60
C GLY A 151 2.52 14.43 17.10
N VAL A 152 2.34 15.30 18.11
CA VAL A 152 1.05 15.62 18.75
C VAL A 152 -0.05 15.91 17.71
N LEU A 153 0.29 16.61 16.64
CA LEU A 153 -0.62 16.90 15.52
C LEU A 153 -1.21 15.63 14.89
N ILE A 154 -0.39 14.61 14.62
CA ILE A 154 -0.85 13.37 13.99
C ILE A 154 -1.76 12.60 14.95
N LEU A 155 -1.34 12.50 16.22
CA LEU A 155 -2.04 11.70 17.22
C LEU A 155 -3.41 12.27 17.61
N TYR A 156 -3.49 13.59 17.83
CA TYR A 156 -4.66 14.22 18.43
C TYR A 156 -5.53 14.99 17.44
N ILE A 157 -5.01 15.35 16.27
CA ILE A 157 -5.78 16.08 15.25
C ILE A 157 -6.02 15.19 14.04
N VAL A 158 -4.97 14.73 13.36
CA VAL A 158 -5.13 13.98 12.10
C VAL A 158 -5.85 12.65 12.31
N ASN A 159 -5.45 11.86 13.31
CA ASN A 159 -5.99 10.51 13.54
C ASN A 159 -7.50 10.49 13.83
N PRO A 160 -8.08 11.38 14.67
CA PRO A 160 -9.53 11.46 14.82
C PRO A 160 -10.28 11.68 13.51
N PHE A 161 -9.84 12.63 12.68
CA PHE A 161 -10.46 12.91 11.38
C PHE A 161 -10.31 11.74 10.41
N LEU A 162 -9.09 11.21 10.27
CA LEU A 162 -8.81 10.08 9.37
C LEU A 162 -9.58 8.83 9.79
N SER A 163 -9.67 8.55 11.09
CA SER A 163 -10.41 7.42 11.63
C SER A 163 -11.91 7.57 11.42
N LEU A 164 -12.45 8.77 11.61
CA LEU A 164 -13.87 9.05 11.31
C LEU A 164 -14.16 8.85 9.82
N TYR A 165 -13.38 9.49 8.94
CA TYR A 165 -13.50 9.36 7.49
C TYR A 165 -13.41 7.89 7.07
N TYR A 166 -12.42 7.15 7.56
CA TYR A 166 -12.23 5.75 7.21
C TYR A 166 -13.42 4.88 7.62
N ARG A 167 -13.98 5.10 8.81
CA ARG A 167 -15.21 4.41 9.24
C ARG A 167 -16.40 4.73 8.35
N LEU A 168 -16.53 5.96 7.86
CA LEU A 168 -17.59 6.33 6.92
C LEU A 168 -17.40 5.62 5.57
N VAL A 169 -16.17 5.56 5.06
CA VAL A 169 -15.85 4.81 3.83
C VAL A 169 -16.19 3.33 4.00
N LEU A 170 -15.83 2.70 5.13
CA LEU A 170 -16.16 1.29 5.40
C LEU A 170 -17.66 0.99 5.42
N LYS A 171 -18.52 1.97 5.76
CA LYS A 171 -19.97 1.80 5.65
C LYS A 171 -20.46 1.78 4.20
N ILE A 172 -19.72 2.42 3.29
CA ILE A 172 -20.05 2.52 1.86
C ILE A 172 -19.47 1.31 1.08
N LEU A 173 -18.30 0.81 1.48
CA LEU A 173 -17.70 -0.39 0.90
C LEU A 173 -18.55 -1.61 1.26
N ILE A 174 -19.47 -2.00 0.38
CA ILE A 174 -20.32 -3.19 0.51
C ILE A 174 -19.93 -4.32 -0.46
N TRP A 175 -19.03 -4.04 -1.39
CA TRP A 175 -18.54 -4.97 -2.42
C TRP A 175 -17.15 -5.51 -2.09
#